data_AF-A0A3D1VQP7-F1
#
_entry.id   AF-A0A3D1VQP7-F1
#
_cell.length_a   1.000
_cell.length_b   1.000
_cell.length_c   1.000
_cell.angle_alpha   90.00
_cell.angle_beta   90.00
_cell.angle_gamma   90.00
#
_symmetry.space_group_name_H-M   'P 1'
#
loop_
_entity.id
_entity.type
_entity.pdbx_description
1 polymer ?
#
loop_
_entity_poly.entity_id
_entity_poly.type
_entity_poly.pdbx_seq_one_letter_code
_entity_poly.pdbx_strand_id
1 'polypeptide(L)' 'PGISSVYLGGVCTYTNEMKVKVLGVRQETLERYGAVSEEVAGEMASGIASVSGSDLALSITGIAGPGGGRP' A
#
# COMPACT_ATOMS: atom_id res chain seq x y z
N PRO A 1 -1.48 -11.05 -24.36
CA PRO A 1 -1.30 -9.72 -24.99
C PRO A 1 -2.43 -8.78 -24.53
N GLY A 2 -2.17 -7.48 -24.31
CA GLY A 2 -3.22 -6.49 -23.95
C GLY A 2 -3.24 -6.01 -22.49
N ILE A 3 -2.43 -6.56 -21.58
CA ILE A 3 -2.41 -6.11 -20.18
C ILE A 3 -1.99 -4.64 -20.03
N SER A 4 -1.13 -4.15 -20.93
CA SER A 4 -0.67 -2.76 -20.94
C SER A 4 -1.76 -1.73 -21.24
N SER A 5 -2.94 -2.15 -21.73
CA SER A 5 -4.07 -1.24 -21.92
C SER A 5 -4.93 -1.04 -20.67
N VAL A 6 -4.73 -1.86 -19.63
CA VAL A 6 -5.56 -1.82 -18.40
C VAL A 6 -4.73 -1.77 -17.12
N TYR A 7 -3.50 -2.28 -17.14
CA TYR A 7 -2.58 -2.25 -16.01
C TYR A 7 -1.49 -1.21 -16.26
N LEU A 8 -1.67 -0.04 -15.65
CA LEU A 8 -0.77 1.09 -15.80
C LEU A 8 0.54 0.91 -15.02
N GLY A 9 0.49 0.14 -13.93
CA GLY A 9 1.66 -0.17 -13.12
C GLY A 9 1.30 -0.58 -11.70
N GLY A 10 2.33 -0.75 -10.88
CA GLY A 10 2.21 -1.08 -9.46
C GLY A 10 3.53 -0.87 -8.74
N VAL A 11 3.48 -0.87 -7.41
CA VAL A 11 4.65 -0.65 -6.55
C VAL A 11 4.71 -1.71 -5.46
N CYS A 12 5.92 -2.04 -5.01
CA CYS A 12 6.14 -2.91 -3.86
C CYS A 12 6.70 -2.07 -2.70
N THR A 13 5.87 -1.74 -1.72
CA THR A 13 6.23 -0.89 -0.57
C THR A 13 6.36 -1.72 0.71
N TYR A 14 7.41 -2.54 0.77
CA TYR A 14 7.65 -3.45 1.89
C TYR A 14 7.86 -2.68 3.21
N THR A 15 8.76 -1.70 3.23
CA THR A 15 9.04 -0.90 4.43
C THR A 15 8.00 0.18 4.65
N ASN A 16 7.81 0.58 5.92
CA ASN A 16 6.94 1.72 6.27
C ASN A 16 7.39 3.00 5.57
N GLU A 17 8.69 3.22 5.49
CA GLU A 17 9.28 4.38 4.82
C GLU A 17 8.91 4.45 3.34
N MET A 18 8.85 3.30 2.65
CA MET A 18 8.38 3.24 1.27
C MET A 18 6.87 3.48 1.15
N LYS A 19 6.07 3.02 2.11
CA LYS A 19 4.62 3.34 2.16
C LYS A 19 4.40 4.84 2.26
N VAL A 20 5.16 5.53 3.12
CA VAL A 20 5.08 7.00 3.25
C VAL A 20 5.59 7.69 1.98
N LYS A 21 6.79 7.36 1.53
CA LYS A 21 7.47 8.06 0.44
C LYS A 21 6.79 7.90 -0.92
N VAL A 22 6.31 6.69 -1.23
CA VAL A 22 5.77 6.37 -2.56
C VAL A 22 4.26 6.52 -2.60
N LEU A 23 3.57 6.11 -1.55
CA LEU A 23 2.10 6.05 -1.52
C LEU A 23 1.47 7.15 -0.67
N GLY A 24 2.26 8.00 0.00
CA GLY A 24 1.73 9.08 0.82
C GLY A 24 0.98 8.60 2.05
N VAL A 25 1.22 7.35 2.49
CA VAL A 25 0.70 6.86 3.78
C VAL A 25 1.19 7.80 4.88
N ARG A 26 0.29 8.23 5.77
CA ARG A 26 0.65 9.13 6.84
C ARG A 26 1.47 8.38 7.89
N GLN A 27 2.54 9.03 8.34
CA GLN A 27 3.38 8.52 9.42
C GLN A 27 2.55 8.26 10.69
N GLU A 28 1.61 9.17 11.00
CA GLU A 28 0.69 9.06 12.15
C GLU A 28 -0.22 7.83 12.07
N THR A 29 -0.69 7.46 10.87
CA THR A 29 -1.54 6.28 10.67
C THR A 29 -0.73 5.00 10.93
N LEU A 30 0.51 4.94 10.46
CA LEU A 30 1.41 3.82 10.71
C LEU A 30 1.73 3.66 12.20
N GLU A 31 1.94 4.77 12.91
CA GLU A 31 2.21 4.77 14.36
C GLU A 31 1.00 4.33 15.18
N ARG A 32 -0.20 4.76 14.78
CA ARG A 32 -1.43 4.50 15.53
C ARG A 32 -2.02 3.12 15.29
N TYR A 33 -2.06 2.67 14.03
CA TYR A 33 -2.76 1.44 13.63
C TYR A 33 -1.80 0.32 13.22
N GLY A 34 -0.52 0.63 13.05
CA GLY A 34 0.46 -0.32 12.53
C GLY A 34 0.34 -0.52 11.03
N ALA A 35 1.39 -1.12 10.44
CA ALA A 35 1.47 -1.32 8.99
C ALA A 35 0.40 -2.28 8.44
N VAL A 36 -0.15 -3.16 9.28
CA VAL A 36 -1.17 -4.14 8.91
C VAL A 36 -2.49 -3.72 9.55
N SER A 37 -3.19 -2.83 8.85
CA SER A 37 -4.44 -2.22 9.29
C SER A 37 -5.28 -1.82 8.08
N GLU A 38 -6.59 -1.65 8.30
CA GLU A 38 -7.51 -1.18 7.27
C GLU A 38 -7.15 0.26 6.84
N GLU A 39 -6.76 1.09 7.79
CA GLU A 39 -6.39 2.49 7.57
C GLU A 39 -5.16 2.61 6.66
N VAL A 40 -4.11 1.82 6.93
CA VAL A 40 -2.91 1.80 6.08
C VAL A 40 -3.23 1.22 4.71
N ALA A 41 -4.07 0.19 4.61
CA ALA A 41 -4.50 -0.33 3.31
C ALA A 41 -5.26 0.74 2.51
N GLY A 42 -6.22 1.44 3.12
CA GLY A 42 -6.98 2.50 2.46
C GLY A 42 -6.10 3.65 1.95
N GLU A 43 -5.10 4.05 2.75
CA GLU A 43 -4.12 5.06 2.33
C GLU A 43 -3.20 4.55 1.21
N MET A 44 -2.74 3.30 1.26
CA MET A 44 -1.94 2.69 0.20
C MET A 44 -2.72 2.63 -1.14
N ALA A 45 -3.99 2.23 -1.10
CA ALA A 45 -4.87 2.19 -2.27
C ALA A 45 -5.09 3.59 -2.86
N SER A 46 -5.36 4.59 -2.00
CA SER A 46 -5.53 5.98 -2.42
C SER A 46 -4.24 6.56 -3.01
N GLY A 47 -3.10 6.19 -2.44
CA GLY A 47 -1.76 6.54 -2.92
C GLY A 47 -1.48 6.03 -4.33
N ILE A 48 -1.70 4.73 -4.57
CA ILE A 48 -1.41 4.15 -5.89
C ILE A 48 -2.39 4.66 -6.96
N ALA A 49 -3.66 4.92 -6.61
CA ALA A 49 -4.60 5.59 -7.51
C ALA A 49 -4.07 6.97 -7.94
N SER A 50 -3.57 7.76 -6.99
CA SER A 50 -3.02 9.10 -7.25
C SER A 50 -1.74 9.06 -8.09
N VAL A 51 -0.85 8.10 -7.83
CA VAL A 51 0.43 7.94 -8.56
C VAL A 51 0.22 7.45 -9.99
N SER A 52 -0.69 6.50 -10.19
CA SER A 52 -0.89 5.85 -11.49
C SER A 52 -1.96 6.51 -12.36
N GLY A 53 -2.89 7.26 -11.76
CA GLY A 53 -4.06 7.79 -12.45
C GLY A 53 -5.05 6.70 -12.92
N SER A 54 -5.03 5.52 -12.28
CA SER A 54 -5.91 4.41 -12.64
C SER A 54 -7.35 4.63 -12.16
N ASP A 55 -8.31 4.09 -12.92
CA ASP A 55 -9.72 4.09 -12.51
C ASP A 55 -9.97 3.24 -11.26
N LEU A 56 -9.13 2.21 -11.04
CA LEU A 56 -9.19 1.30 -9.91
C LEU A 56 -7.79 1.07 -9.34
N ALA A 57 -7.74 1.01 -8.02
CA ALA A 57 -6.54 0.75 -7.24
C ALA A 57 -6.77 -0.37 -6.23
N LEU A 58 -5.74 -1.17 -6.02
CA LEU A 58 -5.72 -2.25 -5.04
C LEU A 58 -4.44 -2.16 -4.22
N SER A 59 -4.54 -2.41 -2.92
CA SER A 59 -3.39 -2.53 -2.04
C SER A 59 -3.55 -3.72 -1.12
N ILE A 60 -2.43 -4.32 -0.72
CA ILE A 60 -2.39 -5.37 0.28
C ILE A 60 -1.32 -5.03 1.32
N THR A 61 -1.66 -5.26 2.58
CA THR A 61 -0.70 -5.24 3.69
C THR A 61 -1.07 -6.35 4.66
N GLY A 62 -0.08 -7.06 5.18
CA GLY A 62 -0.32 -8.28 5.92
C GLY A 62 0.97 -8.89 6.45
N ILE A 63 0.81 -9.85 7.36
CA ILE A 63 1.90 -10.68 7.86
C ILE A 63 1.86 -11.99 7.08
N ALA A 64 2.82 -12.18 6.16
CA ALA A 64 2.92 -13.43 5.41
C ALA A 64 3.37 -14.63 6.27
N GLY A 65 3.99 -14.36 7.43
CA GLY A 65 4.50 -15.39 8.34
C GLY A 65 5.87 -15.95 7.94
N PRO A 66 6.41 -16.92 8.71
CA PRO A 66 5.84 -17.45 9.95
C PRO A 66 6.02 -16.52 11.17
N GLY A 67 6.86 -15.49 11.07
CA GLY A 67 7.01 -14.44 12.08
C GLY A 67 6.35 -13.12 11.67
N GLY A 68 6.24 -12.17 12.60
CA GLY A 68 5.90 -10.77 12.25
C GLY A 68 4.61 -10.20 12.86
N GLY A 69 3.84 -11.00 13.61
CA GLY A 69 2.81 -10.50 14.52
C GLY A 69 3.32 -10.58 15.94
N ARG A 70 3.88 -9.49 16.47
CA ARG A 70 4.03 -9.38 17.93
C ARG A 70 2.64 -9.07 18.51
N PRO A 71 2.30 -9.57 19.71
CA PRO A 71 1.02 -9.28 20.36
C PRO A 71 0.81 -7.78 20.56
#